data_AF-A0A529P2E7-F1
#
_entry.id   AF-A0A529P2E7-F1
#
_cell.length_a   1.000
_cell.length_b   1.000
_cell.length_c   1.000
_cell.angle_alpha   90.00
_cell.angle_beta   90.00
_cell.angle_gamma   90.00
#
_symmetry.space_group_name_H-M   'P 1'
#
loop_
_entity.id
_entity.type
_entity.pdbx_description
1 polymer ?
#
loop_
_entity_poly.entity_id
_entity_poly.type
_entity_poly.pdbx_seq_one_letter_code
_entity_poly.pdbx_strand_id
1 'polypeptide(L)'
;MMRHFGFSELLGIEREEDLWAHRSDLLHATSIVPHAAFRRGKPFAGSFDDVLRTPVFRESFERDFVPSLSMLNPDALYVGLGPTPLAALDRCAEQGLIRPDQVLGAFAHSSTNGGSQVDVYLGLKSIDALNEKDPVRYRSDFLLPAYERMKAVTDRLHAAMKAAAE
;
A
#
# COMPACT_ATOMS: atom_id res chain seq x y z
N MET A 1 -5.48 -9.43 -5.32
CA MET A 1 -4.51 -8.31 -5.48
C MET A 1 -3.08 -8.83 -5.53
N MET A 2 -2.50 -9.40 -4.47
CA MET A 2 -1.10 -9.88 -4.51
C MET A 2 -0.83 -10.87 -5.65
N ARG A 3 -1.67 -11.92 -5.79
CA ARG A 3 -1.67 -12.83 -6.94
C ARG A 3 -1.76 -12.13 -8.30
N HIS A 4 -2.56 -11.06 -8.39
CA HIS A 4 -2.79 -10.32 -9.63
C HIS A 4 -1.52 -9.62 -10.12
N PHE A 5 -0.65 -9.22 -9.20
CA PHE A 5 0.63 -8.56 -9.53
C PHE A 5 1.85 -9.47 -9.37
N GLY A 6 1.65 -10.78 -9.17
CA GLY A 6 2.71 -11.77 -9.11
C GLY A 6 3.66 -11.60 -7.92
N PHE A 7 3.14 -11.34 -6.72
CA PHE A 7 3.99 -11.16 -5.54
C PHE A 7 4.77 -12.42 -5.15
N SER A 8 4.28 -13.62 -5.50
CA SER A 8 5.02 -14.86 -5.27
C SER A 8 6.38 -14.86 -5.97
N GLU A 9 6.42 -14.47 -7.25
CA GLU A 9 7.66 -14.34 -8.03
C GLU A 9 8.56 -13.26 -7.44
N LEU A 10 8.03 -12.06 -7.13
CA LEU A 10 8.81 -10.97 -6.54
C LEU A 10 9.50 -11.34 -5.22
N LEU A 11 8.88 -12.21 -4.42
CA LEU A 11 9.35 -12.59 -3.10
C LEU A 11 10.10 -13.93 -3.08
N GLY A 12 10.20 -14.62 -4.22
CA GLY A 12 10.81 -15.95 -4.31
C GLY A 12 10.10 -17.00 -3.43
N ILE A 13 8.77 -16.95 -3.40
CA ILE A 13 7.91 -17.92 -2.70
C ILE A 13 7.03 -18.66 -3.70
N GLU A 14 6.53 -19.83 -3.32
CA GLU A 14 5.70 -20.64 -4.22
C GLU A 14 4.32 -19.99 -4.41
N ARG A 15 3.72 -19.54 -3.30
CA ARG A 15 2.37 -18.98 -3.28
C ARG A 15 2.27 -17.81 -2.32
N GLU A 16 1.42 -16.85 -2.64
CA GLU A 16 1.19 -15.69 -1.77
C GLU A 16 0.71 -16.13 -0.38
N GLU A 17 -0.09 -17.18 -0.28
CA GLU A 17 -0.60 -17.71 1.00
C GLU A 17 0.52 -18.08 2.00
N ASP A 18 1.73 -18.33 1.49
CA ASP A 18 2.87 -18.72 2.31
C ASP A 18 3.24 -17.62 3.31
N LEU A 19 2.99 -16.34 3.01
CA LEU A 19 3.27 -15.26 3.97
C LEU A 19 2.35 -15.29 5.21
N TRP A 20 1.27 -16.07 5.17
CA TRP A 20 0.35 -16.29 6.30
C TRP A 20 0.63 -17.63 7.01
N ALA A 21 1.59 -18.40 6.49
CA ALA A 21 1.95 -19.72 6.98
C ALA A 21 3.46 -19.78 7.23
N HIS A 22 4.21 -20.38 6.31
CA HIS A 22 5.60 -20.76 6.54
C HIS A 22 6.63 -19.70 6.10
N ARG A 23 6.20 -18.61 5.46
CA ARG A 23 7.02 -17.46 5.05
C ARG A 23 6.57 -16.14 5.69
N SER A 24 5.99 -16.20 6.89
CA SER A 24 5.55 -14.99 7.61
C SER A 24 6.70 -14.05 7.98
N ASP A 25 7.94 -14.54 7.97
CA ASP A 25 9.18 -13.77 8.14
C ASP A 25 9.38 -12.72 7.04
N LEU A 26 8.79 -12.91 5.86
CA LEU A 26 8.88 -11.97 4.74
C LEU A 26 7.85 -10.83 4.82
N LEU A 27 6.86 -10.91 5.72
CA LEU A 27 5.77 -9.95 5.81
C LEU A 27 5.87 -9.12 7.07
N HIS A 28 6.12 -7.82 6.91
CA HIS A 28 5.98 -6.84 7.97
C HIS A 28 4.75 -5.96 7.72
N ALA A 29 3.70 -6.15 8.53
CA ALA A 29 2.50 -5.31 8.49
C ALA A 29 2.56 -4.27 9.62
N THR A 30 2.43 -2.99 9.25
CA THR A 30 2.45 -1.87 10.19
C THR A 30 1.53 -0.74 9.74
N SER A 31 1.44 0.31 10.56
CA SER A 31 0.68 1.53 10.29
C SER A 31 1.59 2.74 10.36
N ILE A 32 1.31 3.77 9.55
CA ILE A 32 2.04 5.06 9.61
C ILE A 32 1.81 5.80 10.94
N VAL A 33 0.76 5.43 11.66
CA VAL A 33 0.56 5.74 13.08
C VAL A 33 0.46 4.37 13.78
N PRO A 34 1.56 3.82 14.32
CA PRO A 34 1.61 2.43 14.81
C PRO A 34 0.68 2.13 15.99
N HIS A 35 0.21 3.15 16.70
CA HIS A 35 -0.71 3.02 17.84
C HIS A 35 -2.16 3.21 17.41
N ALA A 36 -3.09 2.69 18.21
CA ALA A 36 -4.52 2.86 17.96
C ALA A 36 -4.91 4.35 17.94
N ALA A 37 -5.18 4.88 16.76
CA ALA A 37 -5.47 6.29 16.53
C ALA A 37 -6.98 6.53 16.43
N PHE A 38 -7.49 7.46 17.23
CA PHE A 38 -8.91 7.82 17.25
C PHE A 38 -9.12 9.32 17.07
N ARG A 39 -10.19 9.70 16.37
CA ARG A 39 -10.67 11.08 16.29
C ARG A 39 -12.14 11.10 16.67
N ARG A 40 -12.46 11.77 17.78
CA ARG A 40 -13.84 11.84 18.34
C ARG A 40 -14.44 10.44 18.58
N GLY A 41 -13.68 9.54 19.19
CA GLY A 41 -14.12 8.19 19.56
C GLY A 41 -14.26 7.20 18.39
N LYS A 42 -13.87 7.58 17.17
CA LYS A 42 -13.87 6.69 15.99
C LYS A 42 -12.44 6.42 15.53
N PRO A 43 -12.15 5.23 14.97
CA PRO A 43 -10.86 4.97 14.33
C PRO A 43 -10.51 6.07 13.34
N PHE A 44 -9.26 6.52 13.37
CA PHE A 44 -8.79 7.54 12.45
C PHE A 44 -8.78 6.99 11.01
N ALA A 45 -9.35 7.78 10.09
CA ALA A 45 -9.40 7.48 8.66
C ALA A 45 -9.18 8.78 7.85
N GLY A 46 -8.24 9.61 8.29
CA GLY A 46 -7.90 10.88 7.63
C GLY A 46 -6.78 10.75 6.60
N SER A 47 -6.47 11.87 5.93
CA SER A 47 -5.36 11.95 4.98
C SER A 47 -4.00 11.96 5.69
N PHE A 48 -2.92 11.83 4.93
CA PHE A 48 -1.58 12.01 5.49
C PHE A 48 -1.35 13.46 5.97
N ASP A 49 -1.95 14.45 5.31
CA ASP A 49 -1.93 15.84 5.83
C ASP A 49 -2.62 15.97 7.19
N ASP A 50 -3.70 15.21 7.44
CA ASP A 50 -4.32 15.17 8.76
C ASP A 50 -3.40 14.57 9.82
N VAL A 51 -2.62 13.53 9.46
CA VAL A 51 -1.58 12.94 10.32
C VAL A 51 -0.55 14.01 10.67
N LEU A 52 0.00 14.70 9.67
CA LEU A 52 1.00 15.74 9.88
C LEU A 52 0.42 16.92 10.67
N ARG A 53 -0.81 17.37 10.41
CA ARG A 53 -1.39 18.51 11.13
C ARG A 53 -1.70 18.21 12.60
N THR A 54 -1.88 16.93 12.96
CA THR A 54 -2.23 16.52 14.33
C THR A 54 -0.96 16.21 15.11
N PRO A 55 -0.57 17.01 16.13
CA PRO A 55 0.74 16.87 16.79
C PRO A 55 1.07 15.45 17.26
N VAL A 56 0.13 14.78 17.94
CA VAL A 56 0.35 13.41 18.45
C VAL A 56 0.48 12.37 17.34
N PHE A 57 -0.18 12.54 16.20
CA PHE A 57 -0.06 11.62 15.07
C PHE A 57 1.22 11.87 14.29
N ARG A 58 1.60 13.14 14.09
CA ARG A 58 2.90 13.52 13.53
C ARG A 58 4.04 12.94 14.35
N GLU A 59 4.00 13.14 15.67
CA GLU A 59 5.03 12.64 16.58
C GLU A 59 5.14 11.11 16.51
N SER A 60 4.00 10.40 16.46
CA SER A 60 4.02 8.94 16.29
C SER A 60 4.58 8.51 14.93
N PHE A 61 4.24 9.22 13.85
CA PHE A 61 4.82 8.97 12.53
C PHE A 61 6.35 9.19 12.53
N GLU A 62 6.81 10.33 13.04
CA GLU A 62 8.22 10.74 13.00
C GLU A 62 9.10 9.96 13.98
N ARG A 63 8.58 9.59 15.15
CA ARG A 63 9.32 8.88 16.19
C ARG A 63 9.21 7.36 16.06
N ASP A 64 8.06 6.85 15.62
CA ASP A 64 7.80 5.42 15.68
C ASP A 64 7.86 4.79 14.28
N PHE A 65 7.11 5.30 13.30
CA PHE A 65 7.08 4.72 11.95
C PHE A 65 8.38 4.97 11.17
N VAL A 66 8.83 6.23 11.06
CA VAL A 66 10.00 6.59 10.25
C VAL A 66 11.27 5.82 10.67
N PRO A 67 11.64 5.76 11.96
CA PRO A 67 12.85 5.02 12.36
C PRO A 67 12.75 3.52 12.10
N SER A 68 11.54 2.95 12.14
CA SER A 68 11.32 1.53 11.88
C SER A 68 11.73 1.13 10.46
N LEU A 69 11.65 2.04 9.48
CA LEU A 69 12.05 1.77 8.09
C LEU A 69 13.53 1.37 7.99
N SER A 70 14.39 1.99 8.81
CA SER A 70 15.83 1.69 8.84
C SER A 70 16.16 0.31 9.44
N MET A 71 15.21 -0.28 10.16
CA MET A 71 15.36 -1.61 10.77
C MET A 71 14.92 -2.73 9.82
N LEU A 72 14.22 -2.40 8.74
CA LEU A 72 13.76 -3.37 7.76
C LEU A 72 14.90 -3.76 6.82
N ASN A 73 14.69 -4.87 6.09
CA ASN A 73 15.63 -5.29 5.06
C ASN A 73 15.84 -4.14 4.04
N PRO A 74 17.09 -3.80 3.68
CA PRO A 74 17.38 -2.77 2.69
C PRO A 74 16.71 -2.97 1.33
N ASP A 75 16.28 -4.20 0.99
CA ASP A 75 15.58 -4.55 -0.24
C ASP A 75 14.08 -4.80 -0.04
N ALA A 76 13.53 -4.42 1.12
CA ALA A 76 12.10 -4.51 1.37
C ALA A 76 11.30 -3.71 0.33
N LEU A 77 10.16 -4.27 -0.08
CA LEU A 77 9.19 -3.63 -0.97
C LEU A 77 8.01 -3.10 -0.15
N TYR A 78 7.62 -1.86 -0.40
CA TYR A 78 6.57 -1.15 0.35
C TYR A 78 5.29 -1.03 -0.46
N VAL A 79 4.17 -1.39 0.18
CA VAL A 79 2.83 -1.29 -0.39
C VAL A 79 1.91 -0.59 0.60
N GLY A 80 1.30 0.52 0.17
CA GLY A 80 0.25 1.18 0.93
C GLY A 80 -1.08 0.44 0.84
N LEU A 81 -1.87 0.46 1.92
CA LEU A 81 -3.28 0.08 1.89
C LEU A 81 -4.15 1.35 1.81
N GLY A 82 -4.28 1.89 0.60
CA GLY A 82 -5.00 3.15 0.33
C GLY A 82 -4.10 4.40 0.26
N PRO A 83 -4.72 5.60 0.14
CA PRO A 83 -4.00 6.83 -0.21
C PRO A 83 -3.09 7.36 0.90
N THR A 84 -3.55 7.33 2.14
CA THR A 84 -2.81 7.86 3.30
C THR A 84 -1.45 7.18 3.50
N PRO A 85 -1.35 5.84 3.60
CA PRO A 85 -0.04 5.19 3.72
C PRO A 85 0.84 5.35 2.47
N LEU A 86 0.26 5.44 1.26
CA LEU A 86 1.06 5.71 0.07
C LEU A 86 1.73 7.08 0.12
N ALA A 87 0.97 8.12 0.47
CA ALA A 87 1.52 9.47 0.60
C ALA A 87 2.63 9.56 1.66
N ALA A 88 2.51 8.79 2.75
CA ALA A 88 3.55 8.69 3.76
C ALA A 88 4.82 8.01 3.23
N LEU A 89 4.68 6.91 2.49
CA LEU A 89 5.81 6.21 1.88
C LEU A 89 6.49 7.07 0.81
N ASP A 90 5.71 7.75 -0.04
CA ASP A 90 6.24 8.69 -1.03
C ASP A 90 7.00 9.83 -0.34
N ARG A 91 6.47 10.36 0.78
CA ARG A 91 7.18 11.37 1.57
C ARG A 91 8.51 10.86 2.13
N CYS A 92 8.56 9.61 2.61
CA CYS A 92 9.80 9.00 3.07
C CYS A 92 10.80 8.82 1.94
N ALA A 93 10.35 8.44 0.74
CA ALA A 93 11.20 8.32 -0.44
C ALA A 93 11.74 9.68 -0.92
N GLU A 94 10.92 10.72 -0.93
CA GLU A 94 11.33 12.10 -1.23
C GLU A 94 12.41 12.62 -0.27
N GLN A 95 12.36 12.19 0.99
CA GLN A 95 13.34 12.53 2.01
C GLN A 95 14.59 11.64 1.98
N GLY A 96 14.66 10.66 1.08
CA GLY A 96 15.78 9.73 0.95
C GLY A 96 15.88 8.71 2.09
N LEU A 97 14.80 8.49 2.85
CA LEU A 97 14.75 7.53 3.95
C LEU A 97 14.60 6.08 3.46
N ILE A 98 13.98 5.92 2.30
CA ILE A 98 13.85 4.68 1.53
C ILE A 98 14.08 5.01 0.06
N ARG A 99 14.42 4.02 -0.76
CA ARG A 99 14.59 4.26 -2.19
C ARG A 99 13.23 4.35 -2.88
N PRO A 100 13.05 5.24 -3.88
CA PRO A 100 11.78 5.37 -4.60
C PRO A 100 11.33 4.09 -5.31
N ASP A 101 12.27 3.26 -5.76
CA ASP A 101 11.99 1.98 -6.45
C ASP A 101 11.45 0.89 -5.51
N GLN A 102 11.59 1.07 -4.20
CA GLN A 102 10.99 0.19 -3.20
C GLN A 102 9.50 0.48 -2.96
N VAL A 103 8.98 1.64 -3.38
CA VAL A 103 7.56 2.00 -3.16
C VAL A 103 6.72 1.61 -4.37
N LEU A 104 6.12 0.41 -4.31
CA LEU A 104 5.35 -0.18 -5.40
C LEU A 104 4.07 0.59 -5.73
N GLY A 105 3.44 1.16 -4.71
CA GLY A 105 2.18 1.87 -4.84
C GLY A 105 1.22 1.50 -3.72
N ALA A 106 -0.07 1.51 -4.01
CA ALA A 106 -1.09 1.12 -3.05
C ALA A 106 -2.11 0.14 -3.63
N PHE A 107 -2.48 -0.82 -2.80
CA PHE A 107 -3.67 -1.62 -3.03
C PHE A 107 -4.94 -0.85 -2.67
N ALA A 108 -6.03 -1.22 -3.34
CA ALA A 108 -7.36 -0.94 -2.85
C ALA A 108 -7.51 -1.52 -1.43
N HIS A 109 -7.92 -0.69 -0.47
CA HIS A 109 -8.16 -1.18 0.88
C HIS A 109 -9.33 -2.16 0.87
N SER A 110 -9.14 -3.38 1.41
CA SER A 110 -10.12 -4.47 1.43
C SER A 110 -11.23 -4.30 2.49
N SER A 111 -11.51 -3.06 2.91
CA SER A 111 -12.55 -2.81 3.91
C SER A 111 -13.93 -3.09 3.31
N THR A 112 -14.84 -3.63 4.11
CA THR A 112 -16.26 -3.79 3.72
C THR A 112 -16.92 -2.46 3.36
N ASN A 113 -16.46 -1.35 3.93
CA ASN A 113 -16.90 0.01 3.60
C ASN A 113 -16.32 0.52 2.26
N GLY A 114 -15.53 -0.31 1.57
CA GLY A 114 -14.95 -0.06 0.26
C GLY A 114 -15.92 -0.25 -0.90
N GLY A 115 -17.08 -0.87 -0.69
CA GLY A 115 -18.00 -1.18 -1.81
C GLY A 115 -17.31 -2.03 -2.88
N SER A 116 -17.49 -1.68 -4.15
CA SER A 116 -16.89 -2.44 -5.27
C SER A 116 -15.40 -2.12 -5.52
N GLN A 117 -14.69 -1.49 -4.58
CA GLN A 117 -13.36 -0.93 -4.83
C GLN A 117 -12.32 -1.97 -5.27
N VAL A 118 -12.32 -3.17 -4.69
CA VAL A 118 -11.36 -4.23 -5.10
C VAL A 118 -11.67 -4.73 -6.51
N ASP A 119 -12.95 -4.95 -6.84
CA ASP A 119 -13.35 -5.42 -8.17
C ASP A 119 -13.02 -4.40 -9.25
N VAL A 120 -13.29 -3.12 -9.00
CA VAL A 120 -12.96 -2.03 -9.92
C VAL A 120 -11.44 -1.89 -10.06
N TYR A 121 -10.72 -1.93 -8.95
CA TYR A 121 -9.25 -1.85 -8.96
C TYR A 121 -8.62 -2.98 -9.76
N LEU A 122 -9.19 -4.19 -9.72
CA LEU A 122 -8.71 -5.33 -10.50
C LEU A 122 -9.29 -5.40 -11.92
N GLY A 123 -10.10 -4.42 -12.34
CA GLY A 123 -10.75 -4.40 -13.64
C GLY A 123 -11.85 -5.46 -13.82
N LEU A 124 -12.27 -6.14 -12.74
CA LEU A 124 -13.36 -7.12 -12.75
C LEU A 124 -14.74 -6.45 -12.92
N LYS A 125 -14.82 -5.15 -12.62
CA LYS A 125 -16.04 -4.35 -12.75
C LYS A 125 -15.72 -2.96 -13.28
N SER A 126 -16.50 -2.49 -14.24
CA SER A 126 -16.40 -1.11 -14.72
C SER A 126 -17.04 -0.12 -13.73
N ILE A 127 -16.46 1.09 -13.62
CA ILE A 127 -17.04 2.21 -12.87
C ILE A 127 -18.43 2.58 -13.40
N ASP A 128 -18.63 2.48 -14.70
CA ASP A 128 -19.91 2.83 -15.35
C ASP A 128 -21.05 1.88 -14.94
N ALA A 129 -20.70 0.65 -14.55
CA ALA A 129 -21.64 -0.37 -14.10
C ALA A 129 -21.96 -0.29 -12.60
N LEU A 130 -21.41 0.69 -11.88
CA LEU A 130 -21.66 0.87 -10.45
C LEU A 130 -23.03 1.52 -10.21
N ASN A 131 -23.68 1.17 -9.10
CA ASN A 131 -24.83 1.96 -8.66
C ASN A 131 -24.38 3.35 -8.16
N GLU A 132 -25.29 4.31 -8.09
CA GLU A 132 -24.99 5.70 -7.70
C GLU A 132 -24.42 5.83 -6.28
N LYS A 133 -24.74 4.88 -5.38
CA LYS A 133 -24.32 4.89 -3.98
C LYS A 133 -22.98 4.21 -3.76
N ASP A 134 -22.37 3.63 -4.79
CA ASP A 134 -21.11 2.92 -4.65
C ASP A 134 -20.00 3.93 -4.31
N PRO A 135 -19.30 3.77 -3.18
CA PRO A 135 -18.29 4.74 -2.73
C PRO A 135 -17.13 4.89 -3.72
N VAL A 136 -16.91 3.92 -4.62
CA VAL A 136 -15.86 3.98 -5.65
C VAL A 136 -16.07 5.17 -6.59
N ARG A 137 -17.31 5.59 -6.85
CA ARG A 137 -17.60 6.75 -7.69
C ARG A 137 -16.96 8.05 -7.19
N TYR A 138 -16.63 8.13 -5.90
CA TYR A 138 -15.97 9.27 -5.27
C TYR A 138 -14.48 9.02 -4.97
N ARG A 139 -13.95 7.85 -5.35
CA ARG A 139 -12.59 7.40 -5.07
C ARG A 139 -11.80 7.01 -6.31
N SER A 140 -12.42 7.04 -7.49
CA SER A 140 -11.82 6.67 -8.78
C SER A 140 -10.52 7.41 -9.06
N ASP A 141 -10.47 8.69 -8.69
CA ASP A 141 -9.34 9.60 -8.91
C ASP A 141 -8.07 9.14 -8.19
N PHE A 142 -8.22 8.37 -7.10
CA PHE A 142 -7.11 7.68 -6.47
C PHE A 142 -6.98 6.24 -6.96
N LEU A 143 -8.11 5.53 -7.08
CA LEU A 143 -8.12 4.09 -7.27
C LEU A 143 -7.47 3.64 -8.58
N LEU A 144 -7.83 4.29 -9.69
CA LEU A 144 -7.31 3.90 -11.01
C LEU A 144 -5.83 4.26 -11.14
N PRO A 145 -5.36 5.47 -10.77
CA PRO A 145 -3.92 5.76 -10.78
C PRO A 145 -3.11 4.86 -9.85
N ALA A 146 -3.66 4.47 -8.69
CA ALA A 146 -3.00 3.53 -7.79
C ALA A 146 -2.81 2.14 -8.43
N TYR A 147 -3.78 1.68 -9.23
CA TYR A 147 -3.64 0.45 -10.01
C TYR A 147 -2.55 0.59 -11.07
N GLU A 148 -2.61 1.64 -11.89
CA GLU A 148 -1.64 1.87 -12.97
C GLU A 148 -0.21 1.96 -12.43
N ARG A 149 0.00 2.64 -11.30
CA ARG A 149 1.29 2.68 -10.62
C ARG A 149 1.75 1.28 -10.19
N MET A 150 0.90 0.55 -9.46
CA MET A 150 1.23 -0.79 -8.97
C MET A 150 1.60 -1.73 -10.13
N LYS A 151 0.82 -1.70 -11.19
CA LYS A 151 1.08 -2.47 -12.41
C LYS A 151 2.42 -2.07 -13.05
N ALA A 152 2.64 -0.78 -13.29
CA ALA A 152 3.84 -0.30 -13.96
C ALA A 152 5.13 -0.57 -13.16
N VAL A 153 5.07 -0.55 -11.81
CA VAL A 153 6.24 -0.89 -10.99
C VAL A 153 6.48 -2.39 -10.97
N THR A 154 5.45 -3.20 -10.74
CA THR A 154 5.60 -4.66 -10.68
C THR A 154 6.01 -5.27 -12.02
N ASP A 155 5.46 -4.80 -13.14
CA ASP A 155 5.90 -5.22 -14.49
C ASP A 155 7.39 -4.95 -14.72
N ARG A 156 7.90 -3.79 -14.25
CA ARG A 156 9.32 -3.45 -14.37
C ARG A 156 10.21 -4.34 -13.50
N LEU A 157 9.78 -4.65 -12.28
CA LEU A 157 10.52 -5.55 -11.38
C LEU A 157 10.59 -6.96 -11.98
N HIS A 158 9.47 -7.49 -12.47
CA HIS A 158 9.43 -8.79 -13.16
C HIS A 158 10.32 -8.84 -14.39
N ALA A 159 10.33 -7.78 -15.19
CA ALA A 159 11.23 -7.68 -16.35
C ALA A 159 12.70 -7.67 -15.95
N ALA A 160 13.06 -6.94 -14.89
CA ALA A 160 14.42 -6.89 -14.38
C ALA A 160 14.87 -8.25 -13.81
N MET A 161 13.99 -8.97 -13.11
CA MET A 161 14.27 -10.31 -12.59
C MET A 161 14.53 -11.32 -13.71
N LYS A 162 13.74 -11.27 -14.78
CA LYS A 162 13.95 -12.11 -15.97
C LYS A 162 15.27 -11.82 -16.66
N ALA A 163 15.61 -10.55 -16.84
CA ALA A 163 16.87 -10.14 -17.43
C ALA A 163 18.09 -10.53 -16.58
N ALA A 164 17.96 -10.62 -15.26
CA ALA A 164 19.04 -11.05 -14.37
C ALA A 164 19.23 -12.58 -14.31
N ALA A 165 18.27 -13.35 -14.82
CA ALA A 165 18.31 -14.82 -14.86
C ALA A 165 18.90 -15.38 -16.18
N GLU A 166 19.13 -14.52 -17.18
CA GLU A 166 19.75 -14.81 -18.48
C GLU A 166 21.26 -14.57 -18.46
#